data_AF-A0A268JWP0-F1
#
_entry.id   AF-A0A268JWP0-F1
#
_cell.length_a   1.000
_cell.length_b   1.000
_cell.length_c   1.000
_cell.angle_alpha   90.00
_cell.angle_beta   90.00
_cell.angle_gamma   90.00
#
_symmetry.space_group_name_H-M   'P 1'
#
loop_
_entity.id
_entity.type
_entity.pdbx_description
1 polymer ?
#
loop_
_entity_poly.entity_id
_entity_poly.type
_entity_poly.pdbx_seq_one_letter_code
_entity_poly.pdbx_strand_id
1 'polypeptide(L)' 'MKRSYGSVALLLVILMLNIIATQFMVHQYFYENYTNTIVAAVINVILFPAAFLIYKKGVKINE' A
#
# COMPACT_ATOMS: atom_id res chain seq x y z
N MET A 1 21.35 0.59 15.82
CA MET A 1 20.35 0.33 14.75
C MET A 1 19.75 -1.07 14.91
N LYS A 2 18.96 -1.34 15.96
CA LYS A 2 18.05 -2.49 15.93
C LYS A 2 16.80 -2.00 15.21
N ARG A 3 16.80 -1.97 13.88
CA ARG A 3 15.54 -1.74 13.15
C ARG A 3 14.76 -3.05 13.23
N SER A 4 13.54 -3.01 13.75
CA SER A 4 12.63 -4.15 13.65
C SER A 4 12.41 -4.50 12.16
N TYR A 5 13.05 -5.57 11.69
CA TYR A 5 12.91 -6.09 10.32
C TYR A 5 11.44 -6.35 9.96
N GLY A 6 10.60 -6.63 10.97
CA GLY A 6 9.17 -6.84 10.79
C GLY A 6 8.45 -5.60 10.25
N SER A 7 8.79 -4.39 10.73
CA SER A 7 8.15 -3.15 10.23
C SER A 7 8.56 -2.85 8.80
N VAL A 8 9.82 -3.12 8.44
CA VAL A 8 10.33 -2.94 7.07
C VAL A 8 9.66 -3.93 6.12
N ALA A 9 9.54 -5.21 6.51
CA ALA A 9 8.83 -6.20 5.72
C ALA A 9 7.37 -5.81 5.48
N LEU A 10 6.68 -5.27 6.49
CA LEU A 10 5.29 -4.84 6.38
C LEU A 10 5.13 -3.63 5.44
N LEU A 11 6.08 -2.69 5.45
CA LEU A 11 6.11 -1.58 4.48
C LEU A 11 6.37 -2.07 3.06
N LEU A 12 7.23 -3.07 2.86
CA LEU A 12 7.47 -3.70 1.55
C LEU A 12 6.22 -4.41 1.02
N VAL A 13 5.45 -5.08 1.89
CA VAL A 13 4.15 -5.67 1.51
C VAL A 13 3.17 -4.60 1.04
N ILE A 14 3.09 -3.46 1.76
CA ILE A 14 2.22 -2.36 1.33
C ILE A 14 2.66 -1.78 -0.01
N LEU A 15 3.96 -1.59 -0.21
CA LEU A 15 4.50 -1.13 -1.49
C LEU A 15 4.11 -2.09 -2.63
N MET A 16 4.24 -3.39 -2.41
CA MET A 16 3.85 -4.40 -3.40
C MET A 16 2.35 -4.37 -3.70
N LEU A 17 1.50 -4.23 -2.68
CA LEU A 17 0.05 -4.06 -2.85
C LEU A 17 -0.29 -2.79 -3.65
N ASN A 18 0.45 -1.70 -3.44
CA ASN A 18 0.27 -0.45 -4.20
C ASN A 18 0.57 -0.65 -5.69
N ILE A 19 1.66 -1.36 -6.01
CA ILE A 19 2.04 -1.69 -7.39
C ILE A 19 0.96 -2.57 -8.04
N ILE A 20 0.51 -3.62 -7.35
CA ILE A 20 -0.54 -4.53 -7.85
C ILE A 20 -1.86 -3.79 -8.08
N ALA A 21 -2.30 -2.97 -7.11
CA ALA A 21 -3.53 -2.19 -7.23
C ALA A 21 -3.46 -1.20 -8.40
N THR A 22 -2.30 -0.57 -8.61
CA THR A 22 -2.08 0.34 -9.75
C THR A 22 -2.14 -0.40 -11.08
N GLN A 23 -1.49 -1.56 -11.19
CA GLN A 23 -1.55 -2.37 -12.41
C GLN A 23 -2.97 -2.86 -12.70
N PHE A 24 -3.68 -3.32 -11.66
CA PHE A 24 -5.08 -3.73 -11.78
C PHE A 24 -5.97 -2.56 -12.19
N MET A 25 -5.78 -1.37 -11.62
CA MET A 25 -6.53 -0.16 -11.97
C MET A 25 -6.35 0.20 -13.46
N VAL A 26 -5.12 0.21 -13.97
CA VAL A 26 -4.83 0.50 -15.38
C VAL A 26 -5.46 -0.55 -16.29
N HIS A 27 -5.37 -1.84 -15.92
CA HIS A 27 -6.01 -2.92 -16.66
C HIS A 27 -7.52 -2.75 -16.71
N GLN A 28 -8.17 -2.50 -15.57
CA GLN A 28 -9.63 -2.30 -15.51
C GLN A 28 -10.07 -1.05 -16.28
N TYR A 29 -9.28 0.03 -16.25
CA TYR A 29 -9.56 1.24 -17.02
C TYR A 29 -9.52 0.98 -18.53
N PHE A 30 -8.53 0.20 -18.99
CA PHE A 30 -8.39 -0.17 -20.39
C PHE A 30 -9.56 -1.00 -20.91
N TYR A 31 -10.12 -1.88 -20.09
CA TYR A 31 -11.31 -2.69 -20.41
C TYR A 31 -12.64 -2.01 -20.03
N GLU A 32 -12.64 -0.69 -19.84
CA GLU A 32 -13.83 0.13 -19.55
C GLU A 32 -14.60 -0.29 -18.28
N ASN A 33 -13.96 -1.05 -17.39
CA ASN A 33 -14.52 -1.47 -16.10
C ASN A 33 -14.29 -0.35 -15.06
N TYR A 34 -15.00 0.77 -15.23
CA TYR A 34 -14.79 1.97 -14.43
C TYR A 34 -15.08 1.79 -12.94
N THR A 35 -16.09 1.00 -12.58
CA THR A 35 -16.39 0.69 -11.18
C THR A 35 -15.19 0.03 -10.48
N ASN A 36 -14.60 -0.99 -11.12
CA ASN A 36 -13.43 -1.69 -10.58
C ASN A 36 -12.20 -0.78 -10.55
N THR A 37 -12.06 0.10 -11.53
CA THR A 37 -11.00 1.12 -11.57
C THR A 37 -11.09 2.06 -10.37
N ILE A 38 -12.28 2.58 -10.07
CA ILE A 38 -12.51 3.48 -8.93
C ILE A 38 -12.23 2.75 -7.61
N VAL A 39 -12.71 1.52 -7.45
CA VAL A 39 -12.44 0.70 -6.26
C VAL A 39 -10.93 0.50 -6.07
N ALA A 40 -10.20 0.15 -7.14
CA ALA A 40 -8.75 -0.01 -7.09
C ALA A 40 -8.03 1.31 -6.76
N ALA A 41 -8.49 2.44 -7.30
CA ALA A 41 -7.95 3.76 -7.00
C ALA A 41 -8.13 4.13 -5.52
N VAL A 42 -9.32 3.89 -4.96
CA VAL A 42 -9.61 4.13 -3.53
C VAL A 42 -8.73 3.26 -2.64
N ILE A 43 -8.57 1.97 -2.98
CA ILE A 43 -7.65 1.08 -2.25
C ILE A 43 -6.23 1.65 -2.26
N ASN A 44 -5.78 2.16 -3.40
CA ASN A 44 -4.44 2.74 -3.54
C ASN A 44 -4.24 3.98 -2.65
N VAL A 45 -5.25 4.85 -2.58
CA VAL A 45 -5.26 6.03 -1.71
C VAL A 45 -5.24 5.64 -0.23
N ILE A 46 -5.93 4.56 0.16
CA ILE A 46 -5.97 4.07 1.56
C ILE A 46 -4.66 3.37 1.97
N LEU A 47 -3.96 2.73 1.04
CA LEU A 47 -2.68 2.08 1.32
C LEU A 47 -1.60 3.07 1.79
N PHE A 48 -1.68 4.34 1.38
CA PHE A 48 -0.73 5.37 1.77
C PHE A 48 -0.80 5.76 3.26
N PRO A 49 -1.95 6.14 3.84
CA PRO A 49 -2.08 6.36 5.28
C PRO A 49 -1.83 5.07 6.08
N ALA A 50 -2.16 3.89 5.54
CA ALA A 50 -1.81 2.62 6.18
C ALA A 50 -0.29 2.45 6.33
N ALA A 51 0.49 2.72 5.27
CA ALA A 51 1.95 2.71 5.33
C ALA A 51 2.48 3.69 6.38
N PHE A 52 1.89 4.90 6.44
CA PHE A 52 2.29 5.92 7.42
C PHE A 52 2.07 5.46 8.87
N LEU A 53 0.94 4.82 9.17
CA LEU A 53 0.66 4.28 10.51
C LEU A 53 1.63 3.17 10.90
N ILE A 54 1.97 2.29 9.96
CA ILE A 54 2.93 1.20 10.18
C ILE A 54 4.33 1.75 10.40
N TYR A 55 4.74 2.74 9.63
CA TYR A 55 6.00 3.44 9.83
C TYR A 55 6.06 4.06 11.23
N LYS A 56 5.02 4.81 11.64
CA LYS A 56 4.96 5.44 12.96
C LYS A 56 5.01 4.43 14.11
N LYS A 57 4.30 3.30 13.98
CA LYS A 57 4.36 2.21 14.98
C LYS A 57 5.74 1.54 15.01
N GLY A 58 6.34 1.30 13.85
CA GLY A 58 7.68 0.73 13.75
C GLY A 58 8.77 1.62 14.34
N VAL A 59 8.65 2.95 14.22
CA VAL A 59 9.57 3.90 14.86
C VAL A 59 9.45 3.83 16.38
N LYS A 60 8.22 3.85 16.93
CA LYS A 60 7.97 3.77 18.38
C LYS A 60 8.45 2.48 19.07
N ILE A 61 8.57 1.37 18.34
CA ILE A 61 9.09 0.09 18.89
C ILE A 61 10.61 0.14 19.09
N ASN A 62 11.32 1.05 18.41
CA ASN A 62 12.77 1.15 18.45
C ASN A 62 13.28 2.40 19.22
N GLU A 63 12.39 3.17 19.85
CA GLU A 63 12.70 4.15 20.92
C GLU A 63 12.73 3.45 22.27
#